data_AF-A0A7J9B2R6-F1
#
_entry.id   AF-A0A7J9B2R6-F1
#
_cell.length_a   1.000
_cell.length_b   1.000
_cell.length_c   1.000
_cell.angle_alpha   90.00
_cell.angle_beta   90.00
_cell.angle_gamma   90.00
#
_symmetry.space_group_name_H-M   'P 1'
#
loop_
_entity.id
_entity.type
_entity.pdbx_description
1 polymer ?
#
loop_
_entity_poly.entity_id
_entity_poly.type
_entity_poly.pdbx_seq_one_letter_code
_entity_poly.pdbx_strand_id
1 'polypeptide(L)'
;MHIRGNREYSCKLKFKEQSILDRTPHQVHGSVEDLSGKKVATLTGKWDDSMYYISGDFSGKLKDCNPSNASLLWKRDKPPPNLTRYNLTSFAITLNELTPGLQEKLPPTDSRLRPDQRHLENGEYDRANAEKQRLERRQRM
;
A
#
# COMPACT_ATOMS: atom_id res chain seq x y z
N MET A 1 13.88 -0.63 1.87
CA MET A 1 13.19 -0.46 3.17
C MET A 1 13.83 -1.40 4.18
N HIS A 2 14.06 -0.92 5.40
CA HIS A 2 14.55 -1.74 6.50
C HIS A 2 13.56 -1.68 7.65
N ILE A 3 13.07 -2.84 8.08
CA ILE A 3 12.09 -2.99 9.15
C ILE A 3 12.81 -3.61 10.35
N ARG A 4 12.76 -2.91 11.48
CA ARG A 4 13.25 -3.41 12.78
C ARG A 4 12.08 -3.42 13.74
N GLY A 5 11.72 -4.60 14.24
CA GLY A 5 10.78 -4.71 15.35
C GLY A 5 11.48 -4.50 16.69
N ASN A 6 10.73 -4.60 17.79
CA ASN A 6 11.26 -4.65 19.15
C ASN A 6 11.83 -6.04 19.53
N ARG A 7 12.17 -6.87 18.55
CA ARG A 7 12.49 -8.30 18.71
C ARG A 7 13.87 -8.62 18.12
N GLU A 8 14.20 -9.90 18.16
CA GLU A 8 15.45 -10.52 17.72
C GLU A 8 15.66 -10.55 16.19
N TYR A 9 14.71 -10.04 15.40
CA TYR A 9 14.76 -10.12 13.94
C TYR A 9 14.64 -8.76 13.28
N SER A 10 15.35 -8.62 12.17
CA SER A 10 15.24 -7.48 11.25
C SER A 10 14.94 -7.95 9.84
N CYS A 11 14.28 -7.12 9.05
CA CYS A 11 13.94 -7.41 7.67
C CYS A 11 14.48 -6.31 6.75
N LYS A 12 15.12 -6.71 5.65
CA LYS A 12 15.57 -5.81 4.59
C LYS A 12 14.77 -6.14 3.33
N LEU A 13 14.03 -5.17 2.81
CA LEU A 13 13.33 -5.26 1.53
C LEU A 13 13.99 -4.34 0.51
N LYS A 14 14.31 -4.90 -0.66
CA LYS A 14 14.74 -4.19 -1.87
C LYS A 14 13.62 -4.26 -2.91
N PHE A 15 13.13 -3.08 -3.28
CA PHE A 15 12.26 -2.90 -4.43
C PHE A 15 13.17 -2.78 -5.65
N LYS A 16 12.99 -3.67 -6.61
CA LYS A 16 13.83 -3.68 -7.80
C LYS A 16 13.42 -2.53 -8.70
N GLU A 17 14.38 -1.65 -8.99
CA GLU A 17 14.19 -0.60 -9.99
C GLU A 17 13.91 -1.24 -11.35
N GLN A 18 12.95 -0.70 -12.07
CA GLN A 18 12.57 -1.23 -13.36
C GLN A 18 13.63 -0.84 -14.40
N SER A 19 14.24 -1.84 -15.03
CA SER A 19 15.08 -1.66 -16.22
C SER A 19 14.28 -1.91 -17.49
N ILE A 20 14.68 -1.26 -18.59
CA ILE A 20 14.11 -1.48 -19.94
C ILE A 20 14.23 -2.95 -20.37
N LEU A 21 15.25 -3.66 -19.87
CA LEU A 21 15.50 -5.07 -20.16
C LEU A 21 14.72 -6.04 -19.23
N ASP A 22 14.13 -5.54 -18.15
CA ASP A 22 13.47 -6.38 -17.16
C ASP A 22 12.07 -6.80 -17.61
N ARG A 23 11.91 -8.09 -17.90
CA ARG A 23 10.62 -8.69 -18.27
C ARG A 23 9.63 -8.82 -17.12
N THR A 24 10.02 -8.46 -15.90
CA THR A 24 9.26 -8.71 -14.67
C THR A 24 9.29 -7.47 -13.78
N PRO A 25 8.35 -6.53 -13.97
CA PRO A 25 8.29 -5.31 -13.18
C PRO A 25 7.82 -5.59 -11.73
N HIS A 26 7.93 -4.57 -10.89
CA HIS A 26 7.37 -4.51 -9.53
C HIS A 26 7.93 -5.52 -8.53
N GLN A 27 9.08 -6.13 -8.85
CA GLN A 27 9.70 -7.13 -8.00
C GLN A 27 10.14 -6.56 -6.65
N VAL A 28 9.91 -7.35 -5.61
CA VAL A 28 10.42 -7.11 -4.27
C VAL A 28 11.17 -8.34 -3.81
N HIS A 29 12.40 -8.13 -3.33
CA HIS A 29 13.21 -9.18 -2.72
C HIS A 29 13.61 -8.73 -1.32
N GLY A 30 13.69 -9.68 -0.39
CA GLY A 30 14.13 -9.36 0.95
C GLY A 30 14.74 -10.52 1.72
N SER A 31 15.37 -10.17 2.83
CA SER A 31 15.93 -11.11 3.80
C SER A 31 15.41 -10.77 5.18
N VAL A 32 15.14 -11.81 5.97
CA VAL A 32 14.96 -11.70 7.41
C VAL A 32 16.24 -12.20 8.06
N GLU A 33 16.80 -11.39 8.95
CA GLU A 33 18.06 -11.64 9.66
C GLU A 33 17.80 -11.67 11.16
N ASP A 34 18.47 -12.55 11.89
CA ASP A 34 18.49 -12.55 13.36
C ASP A 34 19.47 -11.50 13.94
N LEU A 35 19.62 -11.45 15.27
CA LEU A 35 20.55 -10.55 15.96
C LEU A 35 22.02 -10.75 15.57
N SER A 36 22.39 -11.97 15.14
CA SER A 36 23.74 -12.28 14.68
C SER A 36 23.99 -11.83 13.24
N GLY A 37 22.95 -11.34 12.55
CA GLY A 37 22.99 -11.00 11.13
C GLY A 37 22.84 -12.23 10.22
N LYS A 38 22.53 -13.41 10.78
CA LYS A 38 22.30 -14.62 10.00
C LYS A 38 20.94 -14.54 9.33
N LYS A 39 20.91 -14.85 8.03
CA LYS A 39 19.69 -14.88 7.23
C LYS A 39 18.86 -16.12 7.59
N VAL A 40 17.66 -15.90 8.12
CA VAL A 40 16.74 -16.97 8.55
C VAL A 40 15.60 -17.21 7.56
N ALA A 41 15.28 -16.20 6.73
CA ALA A 41 14.27 -16.35 5.68
C ALA A 41 14.55 -15.43 4.49
N THR A 42 13.98 -15.79 3.35
CA THR A 42 13.94 -14.96 2.14
C THR A 42 12.51 -14.56 1.83
N LEU A 43 12.31 -13.30 1.47
CA LEU A 43 11.05 -12.73 1.02
C LEU A 43 11.14 -12.47 -0.48
N THR A 44 10.14 -12.85 -1.25
CA THR A 44 10.09 -12.63 -2.69
C THR A 44 8.67 -12.39 -3.16
N GLY A 45 8.49 -11.59 -4.19
CA GLY A 45 7.17 -11.33 -4.75
C GLY A 45 7.13 -10.07 -5.59
N LYS A 46 5.91 -9.56 -5.78
CA LYS A 46 5.63 -8.27 -6.40
C LYS A 46 4.72 -7.45 -5.49
N TRP A 47 5.05 -6.17 -5.32
CA TRP A 47 4.30 -5.31 -4.40
C TRP A 47 2.86 -5.03 -4.86
N ASP A 48 2.54 -5.27 -6.13
CA ASP A 48 1.23 -5.08 -6.75
C ASP A 48 0.44 -6.38 -6.96
N ASP A 49 0.95 -7.53 -6.50
CA ASP A 49 0.28 -8.82 -6.68
C ASP A 49 0.35 -9.72 -5.45
N SER A 50 1.53 -10.19 -5.07
CA SER A 50 1.68 -11.18 -4.01
C SER A 50 3.09 -11.21 -3.43
N MET A 51 3.19 -11.54 -2.14
CA MET A 51 4.43 -11.70 -1.40
C MET A 51 4.48 -13.08 -0.75
N TYR A 52 5.63 -13.72 -0.84
CA TYR A 52 5.91 -15.04 -0.31
C TYR A 52 7.13 -15.00 0.60
N TYR A 53 7.19 -15.94 1.54
CA TYR A 53 8.41 -16.22 2.31
C TYR A 53 8.84 -17.67 2.17
N ILE A 54 10.15 -17.87 2.28
CA ILE A 54 10.79 -19.18 2.29
C ILE A 54 11.68 -19.23 3.52
N SER A 55 11.43 -20.18 4.41
CA SER A 55 12.19 -20.38 5.65
C SER A 55 13.46 -21.18 5.38
N GLY A 56 14.62 -20.70 5.85
CA GLY A 56 15.91 -21.37 5.70
C GLY A 56 17.05 -20.46 5.23
N ASP A 57 18.28 -20.92 5.48
CA ASP A 57 19.53 -20.23 5.14
C ASP A 57 19.91 -20.52 3.68
N PHE A 58 19.14 -19.96 2.74
CA PHE A 58 19.42 -20.11 1.32
C PHE A 58 20.49 -19.09 0.90
N SER A 59 21.75 -19.55 0.91
CA SER A 59 22.91 -18.92 0.27
C SER A 59 23.02 -19.25 -1.22
N GLY A 60 22.18 -20.18 -1.73
CA GLY A 60 22.10 -20.59 -3.14
C GLY A 60 21.31 -19.61 -4.01
N LYS A 61 21.59 -19.62 -5.33
CA LYS A 61 20.89 -18.82 -6.33
C LYS A 61 19.36 -19.05 -6.22
N LEU A 62 18.57 -17.98 -6.28
CA LEU A 62 17.10 -17.94 -6.23
C LEU A 62 16.38 -18.87 -7.25
N LYS A 63 17.14 -19.50 -8.17
CA LYS A 63 16.65 -20.38 -9.24
C LYS A 63 16.35 -21.81 -8.78
N ASP A 64 16.88 -22.25 -7.64
CA ASP A 64 16.73 -23.63 -7.13
C ASP A 64 15.68 -23.76 -6.02
N CYS A 65 14.90 -22.70 -5.77
CA CYS A 65 13.81 -22.75 -4.81
C CYS A 65 12.62 -23.51 -5.43
N ASN A 66 12.41 -24.75 -4.99
CA ASN A 66 11.17 -25.47 -5.27
C ASN A 66 9.98 -24.63 -4.78
N PRO A 67 9.01 -24.27 -5.64
CA PRO A 67 7.83 -23.48 -5.27
C PRO A 67 7.04 -24.08 -4.11
N SER A 68 7.19 -25.39 -3.87
CA SER A 68 6.55 -26.16 -2.80
C SER A 68 6.88 -25.68 -1.39
N ASN A 69 8.02 -25.01 -1.19
CA ASN A 69 8.46 -24.51 0.14
C ASN A 69 8.15 -23.03 0.36
N ALA A 70 7.51 -22.35 -0.61
CA ALA A 70 7.13 -20.96 -0.50
C ALA A 70 5.75 -20.82 0.15
N SER A 71 5.68 -20.07 1.24
CA SER A 71 4.43 -19.77 1.93
C SER A 71 3.95 -18.37 1.57
N LEU A 72 2.67 -18.24 1.19
CA LEU A 72 2.04 -16.97 0.87
C LEU A 72 1.89 -16.13 2.14
N LEU A 73 2.45 -14.91 2.13
CA LEU A 73 2.29 -13.93 3.22
C LEU A 73 1.17 -12.95 2.96
N TRP A 74 1.09 -12.47 1.72
CA TRP A 74 0.15 -11.42 1.34
C TRP A 74 -0.19 -11.56 -0.14
N LYS A 75 -1.44 -11.23 -0.47
CA LYS A 75 -1.93 -11.15 -1.84
C LYS A 75 -2.82 -9.93 -1.97
N ARG A 76 -2.73 -9.24 -3.11
CA ARG A 76 -3.57 -8.10 -3.44
C ARG A 76 -5.02 -8.54 -3.61
N ASP A 77 -5.94 -7.76 -3.07
CA ASP A 77 -7.37 -7.90 -3.35
C ASP A 77 -7.67 -7.57 -4.82
N LYS A 78 -8.67 -8.25 -5.37
CA LYS A 78 -9.14 -7.96 -6.73
C LYS A 78 -9.76 -6.55 -6.75
N PRO A 79 -9.60 -5.79 -7.85
CA PRO A 79 -10.33 -4.55 -8.05
C PRO A 79 -11.85 -4.74 -7.87
N PRO A 80 -12.59 -3.70 -7.44
CA PRO A 80 -14.04 -3.76 -7.39
C PRO A 80 -14.61 -4.07 -8.78
N PRO A 81 -15.77 -4.75 -8.86
CA PRO A 81 -16.40 -5.08 -10.15
C PRO A 81 -16.74 -3.82 -10.96
N ASN A 82 -17.11 -2.74 -10.26
CA ASN A 82 -17.36 -1.43 -10.86
C ASN A 82 -16.12 -0.56 -10.70
N LEU A 83 -15.43 -0.29 -11.80
CA LEU A 83 -14.27 0.60 -11.80
C LEU A 83 -14.71 2.03 -11.50
N THR A 84 -14.06 2.64 -10.51
CA THR A 84 -14.23 4.07 -10.22
C THR A 84 -13.48 4.90 -11.26
N ARG A 85 -13.85 6.18 -11.41
CA ARG A 85 -13.11 7.14 -12.24
C ARG A 85 -11.63 7.29 -11.87
N TYR A 86 -11.24 6.83 -10.69
CA TYR A 86 -9.91 7.02 -10.11
C TYR A 86 -9.18 5.70 -9.80
N ASN A 87 -9.65 4.55 -10.34
CA ASN A 87 -9.05 3.23 -10.12
C ASN A 87 -8.89 2.84 -8.62
N LEU A 88 -9.80 3.34 -7.78
CA LEU A 88 -9.81 3.06 -6.34
C LEU A 88 -10.05 1.58 -6.04
N THR A 89 -9.39 1.08 -5.00
CA THR A 89 -9.69 -0.23 -4.40
C THR A 89 -11.02 -0.18 -3.65
N SER A 90 -11.62 -1.35 -3.39
CA SER A 90 -12.83 -1.44 -2.57
C SER A 90 -12.66 -0.80 -1.19
N PHE A 91 -11.47 -0.93 -0.59
CA PHE A 91 -11.13 -0.25 0.66
C PHE A 91 -11.04 1.26 0.50
N ALA A 92 -10.41 1.77 -0.57
CA ALA A 92 -10.27 3.21 -0.77
C ALA A 92 -11.63 3.90 -1.00
N ILE A 93 -12.60 3.23 -1.61
CA ILE A 93 -13.96 3.73 -1.82
C ILE A 93 -14.64 4.06 -0.48
N THR A 94 -14.39 3.28 0.58
CA THR A 94 -15.07 3.46 1.88
C THR A 94 -14.44 4.55 2.74
N LEU A 95 -13.24 5.03 2.41
CA LEU A 95 -12.49 5.96 3.27
C LEU A 95 -13.23 7.28 3.52
N ASN A 96 -13.92 7.80 2.50
CA ASN A 96 -14.59 9.10 2.57
C ASN A 96 -16.12 9.02 2.72
N GLU A 97 -16.65 7.83 3.01
CA GLU A 97 -18.07 7.62 3.26
C GLU A 97 -18.49 8.27 4.60
N LEU A 98 -19.60 9.00 4.58
CA LEU A 98 -20.28 9.50 5.79
C LEU A 98 -21.52 8.63 6.03
N THR A 99 -21.39 7.64 6.92
CA THR A 99 -22.53 6.81 7.31
C THR A 99 -23.49 7.61 8.20
N PRO A 100 -24.80 7.28 8.22
CA PRO A 100 -25.77 7.95 9.08
C PRO A 100 -25.34 7.91 10.55
N GLY A 101 -25.36 9.05 11.24
CA GLY A 101 -24.94 9.13 12.66
C GLY A 101 -23.43 9.25 12.89
N LEU A 102 -22.60 9.23 11.83
CA LEU A 102 -21.15 9.40 11.95
C LEU A 102 -20.77 10.87 12.07
N GLN A 103 -21.40 11.75 11.27
CA GLN A 103 -21.05 13.17 11.20
C GLN A 103 -21.13 13.86 12.57
N GLU A 104 -22.09 13.50 13.41
CA GLU A 104 -22.28 14.06 14.76
C GLU A 104 -21.17 13.66 15.73
N LYS A 105 -20.39 12.62 15.40
CA LYS A 105 -19.29 12.09 16.22
C LYS A 105 -17.91 12.53 15.73
N LEU A 106 -17.83 13.07 14.52
CA LEU A 106 -16.56 13.47 13.93
C LEU A 106 -16.12 14.84 14.47
N PRO A 107 -14.82 15.04 14.72
CA PRO A 107 -14.31 16.38 14.94
C PRO A 107 -14.48 17.23 13.67
N PRO A 108 -14.57 18.57 13.78
CA PRO A 108 -14.70 19.45 12.62
C PRO A 108 -13.51 19.40 11.65
N THR A 109 -12.41 18.76 12.06
CA THR A 109 -11.19 18.57 11.27
C THR A 109 -11.13 17.25 10.51
N ASP A 110 -12.15 16.38 10.62
CA ASP A 110 -12.17 15.13 9.85
C ASP A 110 -12.27 15.41 8.35
N SER A 111 -11.44 14.71 7.55
CA SER A 111 -11.37 14.92 6.10
C SER A 111 -12.70 14.65 5.38
N ARG A 112 -13.60 13.83 5.94
CA ARG A 112 -14.93 13.57 5.35
C ARG A 112 -15.81 14.82 5.29
N LEU A 113 -15.51 15.80 6.13
CA LEU A 113 -16.22 17.07 6.22
C LEU A 113 -15.63 18.14 5.29
N ARG A 114 -14.59 17.82 4.51
CA ARG A 114 -13.94 18.76 3.61
C ARG A 114 -14.81 19.01 2.35
N PRO A 115 -15.35 20.22 2.16
CA PRO A 115 -16.41 20.45 1.17
C PRO A 115 -15.96 20.34 -0.29
N ASP A 116 -14.72 20.72 -0.60
CA ASP A 116 -14.15 20.59 -1.94
C ASP A 116 -14.03 19.13 -2.40
N GLN A 117 -13.57 18.24 -1.50
CA GLN A 117 -13.53 16.80 -1.75
C GLN A 117 -14.94 16.22 -1.95
N ARG A 118 -15.92 16.62 -1.12
CA ARG A 118 -17.30 16.15 -1.25
C ARG A 118 -17.93 16.56 -2.58
N HIS A 119 -17.76 17.82 -2.99
CA HIS A 119 -18.25 18.30 -4.29
C HIS A 119 -17.60 17.55 -5.45
N LEU A 120 -16.30 17.24 -5.36
CA LEU A 120 -15.60 16.46 -6.38
C LEU A 120 -16.17 15.04 -6.53
N GLU A 121 -16.42 14.36 -5.41
CA GLU A 121 -17.03 13.02 -5.42
C GLU A 121 -18.43 13.02 -6.05
N ASN A 122 -19.22 14.05 -5.76
CA ASN A 122 -20.56 14.26 -6.34
C ASN A 122 -20.52 14.70 -7.82
N GLY A 123 -19.34 14.97 -8.38
CA GLY A 123 -19.18 15.45 -9.76
C GLY A 123 -19.46 16.95 -9.96
N GLU A 124 -19.54 17.72 -8.88
CA GLU A 124 -19.78 19.16 -8.88
C GLU A 124 -18.44 19.94 -9.03
N TYR A 125 -17.78 19.80 -10.17
CA TYR A 125 -16.39 20.26 -10.37
C TYR A 125 -16.16 21.76 -10.12
N ASP A 126 -17.07 22.63 -10.56
CA ASP A 126 -16.95 24.07 -10.36
C ASP A 126 -17.01 24.45 -8.87
N ARG A 127 -17.94 23.82 -8.13
CA ARG A 127 -18.09 24.02 -6.68
C ARG A 127 -16.87 23.48 -5.94
N ALA A 128 -16.37 22.32 -6.34
CA ALA A 128 -15.15 21.73 -5.78
C ALA A 128 -13.96 22.68 -5.92
N ASN A 129 -13.76 23.27 -7.11
CA ASN A 129 -12.68 24.21 -7.36
C ASN A 129 -12.82 25.51 -6.54
N ALA A 130 -14.03 26.06 -6.45
CA ALA A 130 -14.31 27.26 -5.65
C ALA A 130 -14.02 27.03 -4.15
N GLU A 131 -14.50 25.92 -3.59
CA GLU A 131 -14.26 25.55 -2.19
C GLU A 131 -12.78 25.27 -1.92
N LYS A 132 -12.08 24.60 -2.85
CA LYS A 132 -10.63 24.35 -2.74
C LYS A 132 -9.87 25.66 -2.58
N GLN A 133 -10.13 26.63 -3.46
CA GLN A 133 -9.47 27.94 -3.38
C GLN A 133 -9.81 28.68 -2.08
N ARG A 134 -11.06 28.60 -1.61
CA ARG A 134 -11.49 29.22 -0.35
C ARG A 134 -10.74 28.63 0.85
N LEU A 135 -10.62 27.30 0.92
CA LEU A 135 -9.90 26.61 1.99
C LEU A 135 -8.41 26.94 1.98
N GLU A 136 -7.76 26.87 0.82
CA GLU A 136 -6.33 27.19 0.68
C GLU A 136 -6.02 28.66 1.05
N ARG A 137 -6.87 29.62 0.64
CA ARG A 137 -6.71 31.02 1.02
C ARG A 137 -6.81 31.20 2.53
N ARG A 138 -7.75 30.53 3.19
CA ARG A 138 -7.91 30.57 4.67
C ARG A 138 -6.76 29.90 5.43
N GLN A 139 -6.02 28.99 4.81
CA GLN A 139 -4.86 28.37 5.44
C GLN A 139 -3.60 29.27 5.34
N ARG A 140 -3.54 30.15 4.33
CA ARG A 140 -2.39 31.04 4.08
C ARG A 140 -2.46 32.37 4.85
N MET A 141 -3.67 32.83 5.17
CA MET A 141 -3.95 34.09 5.89
C MET A 141 -4.17 33.80 7.37
#